data_AF-A0A6G5A4E0-F1
#
_entry.id   AF-A0A6G5A4E0-F1
#
_cell.length_a   1.000
_cell.length_b   1.000
_cell.length_c   1.000
_cell.angle_alpha   90.00
_cell.angle_beta   90.00
_cell.angle_gamma   90.00
#
_symmetry.space_group_name_H-M   'P 1'
#
loop_
_entity.id
_entity.type
_entity.pdbx_description
1 polymer ?
#
loop_
_entity_poly.entity_id
_entity_poly.type
_entity_poly.pdbx_seq_one_letter_code
_entity_poly.pdbx_strand_id
1 'polypeptide(L)'
;MNMKIVIHFPILLFLIFESEGTWTGVNLTEEAYKYIEKLVSKGRNVTSWGLGADYDFWTNETHAEDVYPITARAHDLWCNNYQLYDPMGKILRLRMTFEITTGVQSPFPAIFNATLPIIRLWRVASKTVKIDMNNKTRIVLNMLNTYKPQIHRNVKRYRMKCKFQGRINYDGYFAYKDNHRYHTVGVGHLENFRKGLVRLAPWYLEYFVEGEYEQRI
;
A
#
# COMPACT_ATOMS: atom_id res chain seq x y z
N MET A 1 -3.08 40.89 61.02
CA MET A 1 -4.02 40.54 59.94
C MET A 1 -3.25 39.64 58.98
N ASN A 2 -3.48 38.31 59.03
CA ASN A 2 -2.66 37.31 58.33
C ASN A 2 -3.13 37.14 56.89
N MET A 3 -2.27 37.44 55.92
CA MET A 3 -2.54 37.26 54.50
C MET A 3 -2.10 35.85 54.07
N LYS A 4 -3.06 34.96 53.77
CA LYS A 4 -2.80 33.65 53.16
C LYS A 4 -2.77 33.83 51.64
N ILE A 5 -1.60 33.62 51.04
CA ILE A 5 -1.46 33.51 49.58
C ILE A 5 -1.69 32.05 49.22
N VAL A 6 -2.78 31.78 48.51
CA VAL A 6 -3.05 30.47 47.91
C VAL A 6 -2.61 30.56 46.45
N ILE A 7 -1.52 29.86 46.11
CA ILE A 7 -1.07 29.70 44.73
C ILE A 7 -1.66 28.39 44.22
N HIS A 8 -2.69 28.48 43.39
CA HIS A 8 -3.18 27.34 42.63
C HIS A 8 -2.30 27.13 41.39
N PHE A 9 -1.49 26.06 41.41
CA PHE A 9 -0.81 25.57 40.22
C PHE A 9 -1.83 24.94 39.26
N PRO A 10 -1.94 25.40 38.00
CA PRO A 10 -2.73 24.68 37.01
C PRO A 10 -1.97 23.39 36.65
N ILE A 11 -2.57 22.25 36.96
CA ILE A 11 -2.12 20.94 36.49
C ILE A 11 -2.31 20.92 34.97
N LEU A 12 -1.23 21.15 34.23
CA LEU A 12 -1.20 20.99 32.78
C LEU A 12 -1.26 19.49 32.49
N LEU A 13 -2.46 18.97 32.24
CA LEU A 13 -2.64 17.64 31.66
C LEU A 13 -2.07 17.68 30.23
N PHE A 14 -0.84 17.22 30.06
CA PHE A 14 -0.36 16.80 28.74
C PHE A 14 -1.13 15.53 28.38
N LEU A 15 -2.18 15.67 27.57
CA LEU A 15 -2.72 14.56 26.79
C LEU A 15 -1.61 14.12 25.84
N ILE A 16 -0.90 13.07 26.21
CA ILE A 16 -0.05 12.32 25.29
C ILE A 16 -1.03 11.61 24.36
N PHE A 17 -1.30 12.22 23.20
CA PHE A 17 -1.90 11.50 22.09
C PHE A 17 -0.87 10.48 21.61
N GLU A 18 -0.98 9.24 22.08
CA GLU A 18 -0.41 8.10 21.39
C GLU A 18 -1.19 7.97 20.07
N SER A 19 -0.61 8.50 18.99
CA SER A 19 -1.06 8.13 17.65
C SER A 19 -0.59 6.69 17.41
N GLU A 20 -1.35 5.71 17.87
CA GLU A 20 -1.30 4.40 17.24
C GLU A 20 -1.58 4.62 15.77
N GLY A 21 -0.58 4.41 14.92
CA GLY A 21 -0.76 4.48 13.48
C GLY A 21 -1.73 3.37 13.08
N THR A 22 -3.02 3.67 13.06
CA THR A 22 -4.05 2.79 12.57
C THR A 22 -3.74 2.55 11.10
N TRP A 23 -3.39 1.31 10.76
CA TRP A 23 -3.30 0.91 9.36
C TRP A 23 -4.67 1.16 8.73
N THR A 24 -4.74 2.10 7.80
CA THR A 24 -5.97 2.43 7.07
C THR A 24 -5.89 1.80 5.71
N GLY A 25 -6.25 0.53 5.59
CA GLY A 25 -6.18 -0.19 4.32
C GLY A 25 -7.50 -0.76 3.84
N VAL A 26 -7.56 -1.05 2.54
CA VAL A 26 -8.70 -1.74 1.92
C VAL A 26 -8.40 -3.23 1.79
N ASN A 27 -9.39 -4.07 2.11
CA ASN A 27 -9.36 -5.49 1.81
C ASN A 27 -10.33 -5.77 0.66
N LEU A 28 -9.80 -6.04 -0.54
CA LEU A 28 -10.62 -6.19 -1.73
C LEU A 28 -11.54 -7.43 -1.67
N THR A 29 -11.08 -8.51 -1.02
CA THR A 29 -11.89 -9.71 -0.78
C THR A 29 -13.06 -9.40 0.16
N GLU A 30 -12.83 -8.57 1.18
CA GLU A 30 -13.89 -8.12 2.10
C GLU A 30 -14.94 -7.25 1.39
N GLU A 31 -14.51 -6.34 0.50
CA GLU A 31 -15.44 -5.52 -0.28
C GLU A 31 -16.24 -6.37 -1.28
N ALA A 32 -15.64 -7.40 -1.87
CA ALA A 32 -16.35 -8.39 -2.69
C ALA A 32 -17.37 -9.21 -1.90
N TYR A 33 -16.99 -9.68 -0.71
CA TYR A 33 -17.90 -10.40 0.19
C TYR A 33 -19.12 -9.55 0.55
N LYS A 34 -18.92 -8.27 0.92
CA LYS A 34 -20.02 -7.33 1.20
C LYS A 34 -20.95 -7.13 0.00
N TYR A 35 -20.39 -7.10 -1.21
CA TYR A 35 -21.19 -7.03 -2.43
C TYR A 35 -22.09 -8.27 -2.56
N ILE A 36 -21.55 -9.47 -2.35
CA ILE A 36 -22.32 -10.73 -2.39
C ILE A 36 -23.40 -10.76 -1.30
N GLU A 37 -23.09 -10.38 -0.06
CA GLU A 37 -24.09 -10.30 1.01
C GLU A 37 -25.25 -9.34 0.66
N LYS A 38 -24.93 -8.22 0.00
CA LYS A 38 -25.94 -7.29 -0.49
C LYS A 38 -26.83 -7.89 -1.58
N LEU A 39 -26.32 -8.80 -2.41
CA LEU A 39 -27.14 -9.55 -3.36
C LEU A 39 -28.05 -10.55 -2.64
N VAL A 40 -27.51 -11.30 -1.68
CA VAL A 40 -28.25 -12.31 -0.91
C VAL A 40 -29.39 -11.67 -0.11
N SER A 41 -29.13 -10.57 0.59
CA SER A 41 -30.15 -9.80 1.31
C SER A 41 -31.26 -9.23 0.42
N LYS A 42 -31.03 -9.13 -0.89
CA LYS A 42 -32.03 -8.76 -1.90
C LYS A 42 -32.75 -9.97 -2.52
N GLY A 43 -32.58 -11.16 -1.95
CA GLY A 43 -33.23 -12.39 -2.39
C GLY A 43 -32.52 -13.14 -3.51
N ARG A 44 -31.26 -12.81 -3.84
CA ARG A 44 -30.48 -13.63 -4.78
C ARG A 44 -29.95 -14.88 -4.07
N ASN A 45 -30.16 -16.06 -4.66
CA ASN A 45 -29.58 -17.30 -4.12
C ASN A 45 -28.18 -17.54 -4.69
N VAL A 46 -27.17 -16.87 -4.12
CA VAL A 46 -25.76 -17.07 -4.51
C VAL A 46 -25.24 -18.33 -3.85
N THR A 47 -24.80 -19.31 -4.65
CA THR A 47 -24.31 -20.62 -4.18
C THR A 47 -22.78 -20.66 -4.08
N SER A 48 -22.07 -19.93 -4.95
CA SER A 48 -20.62 -19.78 -4.93
C SER A 48 -20.18 -18.48 -5.60
N TRP A 49 -18.99 -17.99 -5.28
CA TRP A 49 -18.38 -16.83 -5.94
C TRP A 49 -16.86 -16.88 -5.84
N GLY A 50 -16.18 -16.17 -6.72
CA GLY A 50 -14.72 -16.10 -6.73
C GLY A 50 -14.20 -14.83 -7.40
N LEU A 51 -13.13 -14.28 -6.82
CA LEU A 51 -12.51 -13.03 -7.26
C LEU A 51 -11.42 -13.25 -8.31
N GLY A 52 -10.67 -14.35 -8.20
CA GLY A 52 -9.51 -14.66 -9.03
C GLY A 52 -9.83 -15.52 -10.24
N ALA A 53 -8.83 -15.69 -11.11
CA ALA A 53 -8.87 -16.52 -12.31
C ALA A 53 -8.93 -18.03 -12.03
N ASP A 54 -8.77 -18.44 -10.78
CA ASP A 54 -8.83 -19.82 -10.30
C ASP A 54 -10.26 -20.31 -10.01
N TYR A 55 -11.24 -19.41 -10.02
CA TYR A 55 -12.64 -19.77 -9.84
C TYR A 55 -13.20 -20.53 -11.05
N ASP A 56 -14.01 -21.57 -10.79
CA ASP A 56 -14.57 -22.49 -11.80
C ASP A 56 -15.19 -21.83 -13.03
N PHE A 57 -15.73 -20.61 -12.87
CA PHE A 57 -16.25 -19.84 -14.00
C PHE A 57 -15.18 -19.67 -15.08
N TRP A 58 -13.96 -19.27 -14.71
CA TRP A 58 -12.88 -18.91 -15.62
C TRP A 58 -12.15 -20.10 -16.25
N THR A 59 -12.26 -21.29 -15.63
CA THR A 59 -11.49 -22.47 -16.03
C THR A 59 -12.29 -23.44 -16.91
N ASN A 60 -13.62 -23.40 -16.84
CA ASN A 60 -14.48 -24.43 -17.43
C ASN A 60 -15.40 -23.93 -18.57
N GLU A 61 -15.40 -22.63 -18.89
CA GLU A 61 -16.28 -22.05 -19.89
C GLU A 61 -15.53 -21.20 -20.93
N THR A 62 -16.09 -21.12 -22.14
CA THR A 62 -15.62 -20.15 -23.14
C THR A 62 -16.34 -18.83 -22.91
N HIS A 63 -15.59 -17.75 -22.70
CA HIS A 63 -16.14 -16.43 -22.40
C HIS A 63 -16.07 -15.50 -23.61
N ALA A 64 -16.88 -14.45 -23.60
CA ALA A 64 -16.74 -13.35 -24.54
C ALA A 64 -15.37 -12.68 -24.38
N GLU A 65 -14.79 -12.18 -25.48
CA GLU A 65 -13.43 -11.62 -25.50
C GLU A 65 -13.25 -10.43 -24.55
N ASP A 66 -14.32 -9.73 -24.19
CA ASP A 66 -14.34 -8.56 -23.31
C ASP A 66 -14.55 -8.90 -21.83
N VAL A 67 -14.74 -10.19 -21.49
CA VAL A 67 -14.97 -10.66 -20.13
C VAL A 67 -13.78 -11.49 -19.65
N TYR A 68 -12.98 -10.90 -18.76
CA TYR A 68 -11.75 -11.50 -18.25
C TYR A 68 -11.64 -11.34 -16.72
N PRO A 69 -10.88 -12.24 -16.04
CA PRO A 69 -10.70 -12.17 -14.60
C PRO A 69 -9.97 -10.89 -14.18
N ILE A 70 -10.17 -10.47 -12.94
CA ILE A 70 -9.49 -9.29 -12.39
C ILE A 70 -7.97 -9.42 -12.51
N THR A 71 -7.35 -8.37 -13.02
CA THR A 71 -5.91 -8.14 -13.00
C THR A 71 -5.59 -6.93 -12.14
N ALA A 72 -4.45 -6.97 -11.43
CA ALA A 72 -3.94 -5.83 -10.69
C ALA A 72 -2.66 -5.30 -11.34
N ARG A 73 -2.59 -3.99 -11.52
CA ARG A 73 -1.43 -3.30 -12.11
C ARG A 73 -1.03 -2.16 -11.19
N ALA A 74 0.14 -2.30 -10.57
CA ALA A 74 0.78 -1.22 -9.82
C ALA A 74 1.62 -0.35 -10.76
N HIS A 75 1.53 0.97 -10.57
CA HIS A 75 2.28 1.98 -11.32
C HIS A 75 3.49 2.46 -10.52
N ASP A 76 4.20 3.48 -10.99
CA ASP A 76 5.39 3.98 -10.31
C ASP A 76 5.10 4.48 -8.88
N LEU A 77 6.10 4.32 -8.00
CA LEU A 77 6.12 4.98 -6.70
C LEU A 77 6.66 6.40 -6.85
N TRP A 78 5.93 7.37 -6.33
CA TRP A 78 6.36 8.75 -6.32
C TRP A 78 6.69 9.20 -4.90
N CYS A 79 7.73 10.02 -4.81
CA CYS A 79 8.22 10.67 -3.60
C CYS A 79 8.57 12.10 -4.01
N ASN A 80 7.91 13.09 -3.41
CA ASN A 80 8.03 14.51 -3.80
C ASN A 80 9.37 15.16 -3.41
N ASN A 81 10.42 14.36 -3.19
CA ASN A 81 11.74 14.85 -2.79
C ASN A 81 12.75 14.65 -3.93
N TYR A 82 12.78 15.61 -4.86
CA TYR A 82 13.70 15.62 -6.01
C TYR A 82 15.13 16.07 -5.66
N GLN A 83 15.45 16.23 -4.37
CA GLN A 83 16.76 16.70 -3.96
C GLN A 83 17.81 15.61 -4.20
N LEU A 84 18.85 15.95 -4.97
CA LEU A 84 20.06 15.17 -5.06
C LEU A 84 20.88 15.42 -3.79
N TYR A 85 21.12 14.36 -3.03
CA TYR A 85 21.85 14.46 -1.77
C TYR A 85 23.31 14.01 -1.95
N ASP A 86 24.26 14.90 -1.62
CA ASP A 86 25.68 14.58 -1.52
C ASP A 86 26.06 14.37 -0.05
N PRO A 87 26.28 13.11 0.39
CA PRO A 87 26.68 12.83 1.78
C PRO A 87 28.10 13.30 2.13
N MET A 88 28.86 13.88 1.20
CA MET A 88 30.26 14.32 1.38
C MET A 88 31.12 13.21 2.01
N GLY A 89 31.15 12.04 1.38
CA GLY A 89 31.91 10.89 1.85
C GLY A 89 31.57 9.58 1.15
N LYS A 90 32.25 8.50 1.56
CA LYS A 90 31.96 7.14 1.06
C LYS A 90 30.76 6.56 1.80
N ILE A 91 29.76 6.09 1.06
CA ILE A 91 28.62 5.36 1.62
C ILE A 91 29.05 3.94 1.99
N LEU A 92 28.96 3.63 3.28
CA LEU A 92 29.27 2.31 3.82
C LEU A 92 28.05 1.39 3.82
N ARG A 93 26.88 1.94 4.17
CA ARG A 93 25.62 1.22 4.27
C ARG A 93 24.50 2.14 3.79
N LEU A 94 23.55 1.57 3.06
CA LEU A 94 22.31 2.24 2.68
C LEU A 94 21.15 1.36 3.12
N ARG A 95 20.31 1.85 4.03
CA ARG A 95 19.07 1.21 4.46
C ARG A 95 17.90 2.06 3.99
N MET A 96 17.00 1.44 3.24
CA MET A 96 15.80 2.05 2.71
C MET A 96 14.60 1.36 3.35
N THR A 97 13.70 2.13 3.93
CA THR A 97 12.54 1.61 4.66
C THR A 97 11.28 2.27 4.13
N PHE A 98 10.29 1.48 3.76
CA PHE A 98 8.94 1.92 3.47
C PHE A 98 8.07 1.55 4.65
N GLU A 99 7.50 2.53 5.33
CA GLU A 99 6.45 2.35 6.33
C GLU A 99 5.12 2.67 5.64
N ILE A 100 4.26 1.67 5.46
CA ILE A 100 2.99 1.78 4.71
C ILE A 100 1.89 2.12 5.71
N THR A 101 1.30 3.31 5.56
CA THR A 101 0.20 3.79 6.41
C THR A 101 -1.16 3.49 5.79
N THR A 102 -1.23 3.58 4.46
CA THR A 102 -2.41 3.27 3.66
C THR A 102 -2.06 2.11 2.75
N GLY A 103 -2.50 0.91 3.12
CA GLY A 103 -2.13 -0.34 2.44
C GLY A 103 -3.29 -1.03 1.75
N VAL A 104 -3.00 -2.08 1.00
CA VAL A 104 -4.03 -2.92 0.40
C VAL A 104 -3.82 -4.38 0.81
N GLN A 105 -4.93 -5.09 1.00
CA GLN A 105 -4.97 -6.53 1.08
C GLN A 105 -5.86 -7.04 -0.05
N SER A 106 -5.28 -7.81 -0.96
CA SER A 106 -6.03 -8.44 -2.05
C SER A 106 -5.41 -9.79 -2.41
N PRO A 107 -6.11 -10.68 -3.12
CA PRO A 107 -5.50 -11.90 -3.64
C PRO A 107 -4.58 -11.61 -4.83
N PHE A 108 -4.53 -10.36 -5.32
CA PHE A 108 -3.68 -9.95 -6.41
C PHE A 108 -2.40 -9.28 -5.88
N PRO A 109 -1.25 -9.56 -6.49
CA PRO A 109 0.00 -8.95 -6.06
C PRO A 109 0.03 -7.47 -6.46
N ALA A 110 0.61 -6.61 -5.60
CA ALA A 110 0.73 -5.17 -5.84
C ALA A 110 2.21 -4.82 -6.06
N ILE A 111 2.73 -5.21 -7.22
CA ILE A 111 4.17 -5.17 -7.52
C ILE A 111 4.57 -3.85 -8.19
N PHE A 112 5.23 -2.99 -7.43
CA PHE A 112 5.77 -1.73 -7.91
C PHE A 112 7.18 -1.90 -8.48
N ASN A 113 7.47 -1.26 -9.60
CA ASN A 113 8.84 -1.11 -10.10
C ASN A 113 9.44 0.17 -9.49
N ALA A 114 10.31 0.01 -8.49
CA ALA A 114 10.91 1.13 -7.77
C ALA A 114 12.36 1.33 -8.20
N THR A 115 12.71 2.53 -8.66
CA THR A 115 14.11 2.91 -8.91
C THR A 115 14.73 3.42 -7.60
N LEU A 116 15.67 2.64 -7.05
CA LEU A 116 16.28 2.90 -5.75
C LEU A 116 17.74 3.36 -5.88
N PRO A 117 18.25 4.19 -4.95
CA PRO A 117 17.49 4.89 -3.90
C PRO A 117 16.48 5.87 -4.48
N ILE A 118 15.29 5.98 -3.86
CA ILE A 118 14.25 6.92 -4.32
C ILE A 118 14.75 8.36 -4.20
N ILE A 119 15.33 8.70 -3.04
CA ILE A 119 16.03 9.96 -2.83
C ILE A 119 17.44 9.80 -3.40
N ARG A 120 17.69 10.46 -4.54
CA ARG A 120 18.93 10.27 -5.30
C ARG A 120 20.15 10.66 -4.49
N LEU A 121 21.19 9.84 -4.59
CA LEU A 121 22.46 10.03 -3.92
C LEU A 121 23.56 10.26 -4.95
N TRP A 122 24.41 11.25 -4.69
CA TRP A 122 25.58 11.49 -5.51
C TRP A 122 26.47 10.24 -5.54
N ARG A 123 26.90 9.84 -6.75
CA ARG A 123 27.79 8.67 -7.00
C ARG A 123 27.24 7.31 -6.55
N VAL A 124 25.93 7.18 -6.35
CA VAL A 124 25.26 5.89 -6.16
C VAL A 124 24.48 5.54 -7.41
N ALA A 125 24.81 4.40 -8.02
CA ALA A 125 24.05 3.91 -9.16
C ALA A 125 22.64 3.52 -8.73
N SER A 126 21.64 4.01 -9.46
CA SER A 126 20.25 3.61 -9.24
C SER A 126 20.00 2.21 -9.79
N LYS A 127 19.14 1.43 -9.12
CA LYS A 127 18.69 0.11 -9.56
C LYS A 127 17.19 -0.02 -9.42
N THR A 128 16.52 -0.49 -10.47
CA THR A 128 15.10 -0.84 -10.43
C THR A 128 14.92 -2.17 -9.72
N VAL A 129 14.02 -2.22 -8.74
CA VAL A 129 13.63 -3.44 -8.03
C VAL A 129 12.12 -3.57 -7.99
N LYS A 130 11.64 -4.82 -7.96
CA LYS A 130 10.22 -5.13 -7.79
C LYS A 130 9.88 -5.18 -6.30
N ILE A 131 8.89 -4.42 -5.87
CA ILE A 131 8.44 -4.35 -4.48
C ILE A 131 6.95 -4.70 -4.44
N ASP A 132 6.60 -5.84 -3.85
CA ASP A 132 5.21 -6.16 -3.57
C ASP A 132 4.76 -5.52 -2.25
N MET A 133 3.81 -4.58 -2.34
CA MET A 133 3.25 -3.87 -1.19
C MET A 133 1.93 -4.49 -0.70
N ASN A 134 1.43 -5.53 -1.35
CA ASN A 134 0.21 -6.20 -0.94
C ASN A 134 0.38 -6.85 0.43
N ASN A 135 -0.57 -6.58 1.33
CA ASN A 135 -0.57 -7.06 2.70
C ASN A 135 0.74 -6.76 3.47
N LYS A 136 1.39 -5.62 3.17
CA LYS A 136 2.59 -5.16 3.88
C LYS A 136 2.27 -3.89 4.66
N THR A 137 2.83 -3.81 5.86
CA THR A 137 2.89 -2.59 6.68
C THR A 137 4.28 -1.96 6.66
N ARG A 138 5.31 -2.77 6.36
CA ARG A 138 6.70 -2.34 6.37
C ARG A 138 7.56 -3.15 5.40
N ILE A 139 8.44 -2.46 4.68
CA ILE A 139 9.42 -3.07 3.79
C ILE A 139 10.80 -2.46 4.07
N VAL A 140 11.81 -3.30 4.28
CA VAL A 140 13.19 -2.86 4.54
C VAL A 140 14.12 -3.45 3.49
N LEU A 141 14.82 -2.58 2.77
CA LEU A 141 15.83 -2.94 1.77
C LEU A 141 17.19 -2.44 2.25
N ASN A 142 18.20 -3.30 2.17
CA ASN A 142 19.57 -2.93 2.51
C ASN A 142 20.45 -3.07 1.26
N MET A 143 21.15 -2.00 0.90
CA MET A 143 22.28 -2.06 -0.02
C MET A 143 23.55 -1.95 0.80
N LEU A 144 24.32 -3.04 0.82
CA LEU A 144 25.63 -3.09 1.45
C LEU A 144 26.68 -2.89 0.37
N ASN A 145 27.59 -1.95 0.61
CA ASN A 145 28.85 -1.95 -0.13
C ASN A 145 29.72 -3.04 0.49
N THR A 146 30.36 -3.90 -0.30
CA THR A 146 31.21 -5.04 0.14
C THR A 146 32.50 -4.62 0.88
N TYR A 147 32.52 -3.44 1.46
CA TYR A 147 33.66 -2.87 2.15
C TYR A 147 33.78 -3.46 3.55
N LYS A 148 34.86 -4.20 3.80
CA LYS A 148 35.26 -4.63 5.15
C LYS A 148 35.70 -3.40 5.92
N PRO A 149 34.97 -2.95 6.96
CA PRO A 149 35.36 -1.76 7.68
C PRO A 149 36.59 -2.07 8.52
N GLN A 150 37.75 -1.54 8.14
CA GLN A 150 38.71 -1.12 9.15
C GLN A 150 37.99 -0.07 10.00
N ILE A 151 38.06 -0.21 11.31
CA ILE A 151 37.27 0.55 12.30
C ILE A 151 37.54 2.05 12.12
N HIS A 152 36.73 2.73 11.30
CA HIS A 152 36.85 4.17 11.10
C HIS A 152 36.11 4.88 12.23
N ARG A 153 36.83 5.67 13.03
CA ARG A 153 36.31 6.38 14.21
C ARG A 153 35.28 7.49 13.88
N ASN A 154 35.06 7.83 12.60
CA ASN A 154 34.23 8.96 12.17
C ASN A 154 33.16 8.56 11.13
N VAL A 155 32.22 7.69 11.49
CA VAL A 155 31.06 7.38 10.62
C VAL A 155 29.96 8.42 10.86
N LYS A 156 29.68 9.25 9.86
CA LYS A 156 28.52 10.14 9.87
C LYS A 156 27.27 9.34 9.49
N ARG A 157 26.13 9.70 10.09
CA ARG A 157 24.83 9.11 9.78
C ARG A 157 23.90 10.16 9.21
N TYR A 158 23.24 9.84 8.11
CA TYR A 158 22.28 10.71 7.47
C TYR A 158 20.93 10.02 7.35
N ARG A 159 19.86 10.78 7.60
CA ARG A 159 18.48 10.30 7.53
C ARG A 159 17.70 11.26 6.65
N MET A 160 17.16 10.73 5.57
CA MET A 160 16.25 11.47 4.69
C MET A 160 14.90 10.76 4.68
N LYS A 161 13.84 11.54 4.54
CA LYS A 161 12.47 11.05 4.53
C LYS A 161 11.69 11.72 3.40
N CYS A 162 10.69 11.01 2.89
CA CYS A 162 9.63 11.61 2.11
C CYS A 162 8.34 10.81 2.28
N LYS A 163 7.20 11.47 2.06
CA LYS A 163 5.96 10.74 1.83
C LYS A 163 6.04 10.11 0.46
N PHE A 164 5.68 8.83 0.37
CA PHE A 164 5.50 8.16 -0.90
C PHE A 164 4.04 7.84 -1.13
N GLN A 165 3.67 7.73 -2.39
CA GLN A 165 2.40 7.16 -2.80
C GLN A 165 2.62 6.32 -4.07
N GLY A 166 1.77 5.33 -4.26
CA GLY A 166 1.81 4.41 -5.39
C GLY A 166 0.39 4.05 -5.80
N ARG A 167 0.13 4.09 -7.11
CA ARG A 167 -1.19 3.76 -7.65
C ARG A 167 -1.29 2.28 -8.01
N ILE A 168 -2.43 1.67 -7.67
CA ILE A 168 -2.84 0.33 -8.08
C ILE A 168 -4.15 0.43 -8.83
N ASN A 169 -4.20 -0.19 -10.00
CA ASN A 169 -5.42 -0.31 -10.79
C ASN A 169 -5.87 -1.76 -10.79
N TYR A 170 -7.15 -1.99 -10.53
CA TYR A 170 -7.80 -3.28 -10.70
C TYR A 170 -8.71 -3.21 -11.92
N ASP A 171 -8.62 -4.21 -12.77
CA ASP A 171 -9.27 -4.21 -14.08
C ASP A 171 -9.81 -5.60 -14.41
N GLY A 172 -11.09 -5.69 -14.76
CA GLY A 172 -11.77 -6.94 -15.10
C GLY A 172 -12.96 -7.26 -14.18
N TYR A 173 -13.29 -8.55 -14.11
CA TYR A 173 -14.53 -9.04 -13.51
C TYR A 173 -14.27 -10.13 -12.49
N PHE A 174 -15.15 -10.20 -11.49
CA PHE A 174 -15.33 -11.39 -10.66
C PHE A 174 -16.66 -12.04 -10.99
N ALA A 175 -16.85 -13.29 -10.56
CA ALA A 175 -18.04 -14.04 -10.88
C ALA A 175 -18.69 -14.69 -9.67
N TYR A 176 -19.99 -14.90 -9.77
CA TYR A 176 -20.77 -15.68 -8.81
C TYR A 176 -21.74 -16.60 -9.54
N LYS A 177 -22.16 -17.67 -8.88
CA LYS A 177 -23.11 -18.65 -9.39
C LYS A 177 -24.40 -18.57 -8.58
N ASP A 178 -25.53 -18.61 -9.27
CA ASP A 178 -26.82 -18.89 -8.66
C ASP A 178 -27.27 -20.33 -8.95
N ASN A 179 -28.51 -20.70 -8.67
CA ASN A 179 -29.01 -22.05 -8.93
C ASN A 179 -28.97 -22.48 -10.40
N HIS A 180 -28.86 -21.53 -11.33
CA HIS A 180 -29.10 -21.77 -12.75
C HIS A 180 -27.91 -21.41 -13.62
N ARG A 181 -27.14 -20.37 -13.26
CA ARG A 181 -26.07 -19.86 -14.12
C ARG A 181 -25.02 -19.04 -13.37
N TYR A 182 -23.91 -18.80 -14.05
CA TYR A 182 -22.91 -17.84 -13.63
C TYR A 182 -23.28 -16.42 -14.04
N HIS A 183 -22.79 -15.46 -13.27
CA HIS A 183 -22.92 -14.03 -13.48
C HIS A 183 -21.57 -13.37 -13.26
N THR A 184 -21.25 -12.37 -14.07
CA THR A 184 -20.05 -11.54 -13.89
C THR A 184 -20.42 -10.19 -13.31
N VAL A 185 -19.47 -9.64 -12.56
CA VAL A 185 -19.57 -8.32 -11.94
C VAL A 185 -18.23 -7.63 -12.16
N GLY A 186 -18.28 -6.46 -12.78
CA GLY A 186 -17.07 -5.66 -12.97
C GLY A 186 -16.53 -5.20 -11.62
N VAL A 187 -15.20 -5.22 -11.46
CA VAL A 187 -14.55 -4.88 -10.20
C VAL A 187 -14.88 -3.46 -9.73
N GLY A 188 -15.23 -2.55 -10.63
CA GLY A 188 -15.70 -1.20 -10.33
C GLY A 188 -16.87 -1.15 -9.32
N HIS A 189 -17.68 -2.21 -9.25
CA HIS A 189 -18.78 -2.32 -8.29
C HIS A 189 -18.34 -2.59 -6.84
N LEU A 190 -17.05 -2.82 -6.60
CA LEU A 190 -16.46 -2.98 -5.26
C LEU A 190 -15.98 -1.64 -4.68
N GLU A 191 -16.38 -0.50 -5.27
CA GLU A 191 -15.99 0.84 -4.83
C GLU A 191 -16.26 1.08 -3.34
N ASN A 192 -15.32 1.72 -2.68
CA ASN A 192 -15.49 2.17 -1.30
C ASN A 192 -14.70 3.48 -1.10
N PHE A 193 -15.36 4.59 -1.41
CA PHE A 193 -14.77 5.93 -1.32
C PHE A 193 -14.23 6.26 0.07
N ARG A 194 -14.88 5.75 1.13
CA ARG A 194 -14.42 5.96 2.52
C ARG A 194 -13.08 5.29 2.81
N LYS A 195 -12.76 4.22 2.09
CA LYS A 195 -11.47 3.53 2.15
C LYS A 195 -10.49 3.97 1.06
N GLY A 196 -10.88 4.91 0.18
CA GLY A 196 -10.03 5.36 -0.94
C GLY A 196 -10.05 4.46 -2.18
N LEU A 197 -10.96 3.48 -2.25
CA LEU A 197 -11.13 2.61 -3.42
C LEU A 197 -12.13 3.24 -4.38
N VAL A 198 -11.64 3.79 -5.49
CA VAL A 198 -12.40 4.67 -6.40
C VAL A 198 -12.76 3.94 -7.68
N ARG A 199 -14.03 4.00 -8.09
CA ARG A 199 -14.46 3.52 -9.41
C ARG A 199 -14.16 4.54 -10.49
N LEU A 200 -13.46 4.11 -11.53
CA LEU A 200 -13.29 4.88 -12.77
C LEU A 200 -14.18 4.36 -13.91
N ALA A 201 -14.50 3.06 -13.91
CA ALA A 201 -15.43 2.42 -14.86
C ALA A 201 -16.09 1.20 -14.20
N PRO A 202 -17.18 0.61 -14.75
CA PRO A 202 -17.83 -0.56 -14.15
C PRO A 202 -16.88 -1.75 -13.91
N TRP A 203 -15.85 -1.91 -14.75
CA TRP A 203 -14.83 -2.96 -14.66
C TRP A 203 -13.46 -2.42 -14.19
N TYR A 204 -13.40 -1.22 -13.60
CA TYR A 204 -12.13 -0.58 -13.27
C TYR A 204 -12.15 0.18 -11.94
N LEU A 205 -11.21 -0.15 -11.06
CA LEU A 205 -10.94 0.54 -9.79
C LEU A 205 -9.53 1.12 -9.74
N GLU A 206 -9.40 2.24 -9.04
CA GLU A 206 -8.14 2.85 -8.65
C GLU A 206 -8.01 2.86 -7.13
N TYR A 207 -6.80 2.61 -6.65
CA TYR A 207 -6.43 2.69 -5.25
C TYR A 207 -5.02 3.26 -5.10
N PHE A 208 -4.78 4.03 -4.03
CA PHE A 208 -3.46 4.55 -3.71
C PHE A 208 -2.93 3.93 -2.42
N VAL A 209 -1.76 3.30 -2.52
CA VAL A 209 -0.95 2.91 -1.36
C VAL A 209 -0.09 4.11 -0.97
N GLU A 210 -0.03 4.42 0.32
CA GLU A 210 0.67 5.59 0.82
C GLU A 210 1.48 5.26 2.06
N GLY A 211 2.50 6.07 2.31
CA GLY A 211 3.30 5.93 3.51
C GLY A 211 4.50 6.85 3.57
N GLU A 212 5.44 6.49 4.43
CA GLU A 212 6.70 7.19 4.60
C GLU A 212 7.87 6.34 4.09
N TYR A 213 8.66 6.91 3.21
CA TYR A 213 9.93 6.36 2.78
C TYR A 213 11.04 7.01 3.57
N GLU A 214 11.94 6.19 4.11
CA GLU A 214 13.11 6.62 4.85
C GLU A 214 14.38 6.00 4.29
N GLN A 215 15.39 6.84 4.10
CA GLN A 215 16.72 6.48 3.68
C GLN A 215 17.74 6.81 4.78
N ARG A 216 18.44 5.78 5.28
CA ARG A 216 19.55 5.92 6.22
C ARG A 216 20.87 5.53 5.58
N ILE A 217 21.86 6.41 5.72
CA ILE A 217 23.24 6.26 5.26
C ILE A 217 24.16 6.31 6.47
#